data_AF-A0A939K5J9-F1
#
_entry.id   AF-A0A939K5J9-F1
#
_cell.length_a   1.000
_cell.length_b   1.000
_cell.length_c   1.000
_cell.angle_alpha   90.00
_cell.angle_beta   90.00
_cell.angle_gamma   90.00
#
_symmetry.space_group_name_H-M   'P 1'
#
loop_
_entity.id
_entity.type
_entity.pdbx_description
1 polymer ?
#
loop_
_entity_poly.entity_id
_entity_poly.type
_entity_poly.pdbx_seq_one_letter_code
_entity_poly.pdbx_strand_id
1 'polypeptide(L)' 'MPHVQYVTDTNGKPLYVQVPIKEYEKLLADAEELADIAAYKRAKKNPGKAVPFAEAFAEVEAHHDKQMF' A
#
# COMPACT_ATOMS: atom_id res chain seq x y z
N MET A 1 -6.90 -17.19 -14.85
CA MET A 1 -5.63 -17.45 -14.14
C MET A 1 -4.53 -16.77 -14.93
N PRO A 2 -3.57 -16.08 -14.29
CA PRO A 2 -2.54 -15.36 -15.02
C PRO A 2 -1.76 -16.34 -15.90
N HIS A 3 -1.53 -15.96 -17.16
CA HIS A 3 -0.75 -16.75 -18.09
C HIS A 3 0.73 -16.51 -17.82
N VAL A 4 1.25 -17.19 -16.80
CA VAL A 4 2.65 -17.06 -16.36
C VAL A 4 3.57 -18.00 -17.13
N GLN A 5 4.73 -17.49 -17.51
CA GLN A 5 5.86 -18.31 -17.95
C GLN A 5 7.03 -18.11 -16.99
N TYR A 6 7.77 -19.19 -16.72
CA TYR A 6 8.94 -19.14 -15.85
C TYR A 6 10.20 -19.21 -16.70
N VAL A 7 11.13 -18.30 -16.47
CA VAL A 7 12.49 -18.38 -17.00
C VAL A 7 13.34 -19.07 -15.94
N THR A 8 13.96 -20.21 -16.30
CA THR A 8 14.73 -21.04 -15.37
C THR A 8 16.22 -20.99 -15.66
N ASP A 9 17.04 -21.30 -14.66
CA ASP A 9 18.45 -21.63 -14.87
C ASP A 9 18.62 -23.00 -15.55
N THR A 10 19.88 -23.41 -15.75
CA THR A 10 20.24 -24.69 -16.38
C THR A 10 19.84 -25.92 -15.57
N ASN A 11 19.55 -25.75 -14.27
CA ASN A 11 19.09 -26.81 -13.38
C ASN A 11 17.56 -26.83 -13.27
N GLY A 12 16.86 -25.99 -14.02
CA GLY A 12 15.39 -25.86 -13.98
C GLY A 12 14.88 -25.04 -12.79
N LYS A 13 15.75 -24.34 -12.05
CA LYS A 13 15.33 -23.45 -10.96
C LYS A 13 14.74 -22.16 -11.54
N PRO A 14 13.51 -21.74 -11.16
CA PRO A 14 12.93 -20.47 -11.61
C PRO A 14 13.77 -19.27 -11.15
N LEU A 15 14.11 -18.40 -12.09
CA LEU A 15 14.81 -17.12 -11.85
C LEU A 15 13.87 -15.93 -12.03
N TYR A 16 13.03 -15.96 -13.06
CA TYR A 16 12.12 -14.88 -13.39
C TYR A 16 10.73 -15.40 -13.76
N VAL A 17 9.73 -14.54 -13.61
CA VAL A 17 8.38 -14.75 -14.12
C VAL A 17 8.14 -13.75 -15.23
N GLN A 18 7.62 -14.25 -16.35
CA GLN A 18 7.13 -13.44 -17.45
C GLN A 18 5.61 -13.46 -17.43
N VAL A 19 5.02 -12.27 -17.49
CA VAL A 19 3.57 -12.04 -17.52
C VAL A 19 3.25 -10.97 -18.56
N PRO A 20 2.05 -11.00 -19.18
CA PRO A 20 1.55 -9.88 -19.95
C PRO A 20 1.54 -8.59 -19.12
N ILE A 21 1.88 -7.46 -19.74
CA ILE A 21 2.01 -6.18 -19.01
C ILE A 21 0.71 -5.80 -18.26
N LYS A 22 -0.46 -6.05 -18.86
CA LYS A 22 -1.75 -5.80 -18.24
C LYS A 22 -1.99 -6.63 -16.97
N GLU A 23 -1.45 -7.85 -16.93
CA GLU A 23 -1.54 -8.69 -15.73
C GLU A 23 -0.61 -8.16 -14.64
N TYR A 24 0.60 -7.71 -15.00
CA TYR A 24 1.52 -7.07 -14.05
C TYR A 24 0.93 -5.80 -13.44
N GLU A 25 0.40 -4.89 -14.26
CA GLU A 25 -0.23 -3.65 -13.80
C GLU A 25 -1.41 -3.94 -12.86
N LYS A 26 -2.23 -4.95 -13.18
CA LYS A 26 -3.31 -5.38 -12.30
C LYS A 26 -2.79 -5.92 -10.97
N LEU A 27 -1.75 -6.77 -10.97
CA LEU A 27 -1.16 -7.29 -9.75
C LEU A 27 -0.61 -6.18 -8.86
N LEU A 28 -0.03 -5.13 -9.46
CA LEU A 28 0.46 -3.96 -8.72
C LEU A 28 -0.70 -3.20 -8.06
N ALA A 29 -1.75 -2.88 -8.82
CA ALA A 29 -2.92 -2.18 -8.29
C ALA A 29 -3.62 -2.97 -7.15
N ASP A 30 -3.79 -4.29 -7.33
CA ASP A 30 -4.37 -5.16 -6.31
C ASP A 30 -3.50 -5.19 -5.03
N ALA A 31 -2.17 -5.13 -5.18
CA ALA A 31 -1.25 -5.10 -4.04
C ALA A 31 -1.31 -3.77 -3.26
N GLU A 32 -1.46 -2.64 -3.96
CA GLU A 32 -1.67 -1.33 -3.34
C GLU A 32 -2.98 -1.28 -2.54
N GLU A 33 -4.08 -1.77 -3.12
CA GLU A 33 -5.37 -1.85 -2.43
C GLU A 33 -5.28 -2.74 -1.16
N LEU A 34 -4.57 -3.88 -1.25
CA LEU A 34 -4.33 -4.74 -0.09
C LEU A 34 -3.50 -4.06 0.99
N ALA A 35 -2.51 -3.24 0.61
CA ALA A 35 -1.70 -2.47 1.54
C ALA A 35 -2.56 -1.44 2.30
N ASP A 36 -3.45 -0.74 1.61
CA ASP A 36 -4.40 0.22 2.22
C ASP A 36 -5.35 -0.47 3.20
N ILE A 37 -5.91 -1.62 2.82
CA ILE A 37 -6.75 -2.43 3.71
C ILE A 37 -5.96 -2.85 4.96
N ALA A 38 -4.70 -3.26 4.80
CA ALA A 38 -3.85 -3.64 5.91
C ALA A 38 -3.54 -2.44 6.84
N ALA A 39 -3.25 -1.27 6.27
CA ALA A 39 -3.02 -0.04 7.01
C ALA A 39 -4.27 0.38 7.80
N TYR A 40 -5.45 0.37 7.17
CA TYR A 40 -6.72 0.65 7.84
C TYR A 40 -6.98 -0.32 9.01
N LYS A 41 -6.79 -1.62 8.81
CA LYS A 41 -6.94 -2.62 9.88
C LYS A 41 -5.96 -2.38 11.03
N ARG A 42 -4.71 -2.01 10.74
CA ARG A 42 -3.72 -1.65 11.77
C ARG A 42 -4.16 -0.41 12.54
N ALA A 43 -4.62 0.64 11.85
CA ALA A 43 -5.13 1.84 12.48
C ALA A 43 -6.34 1.53 13.36
N LYS A 44 -7.31 0.75 12.88
CA LYS A 44 -8.50 0.39 13.67
C LYS A 44 -8.22 -0.47 14.90
N LYS A 45 -7.11 -1.22 14.95
CA LYS A 45 -6.70 -1.95 16.16
C LYS A 45 -6.30 -1.02 17.31
N ASN A 46 -5.90 0.21 17.01
CA ASN A 46 -5.62 1.23 18.01
C ASN A 46 -6.70 2.33 17.90
N PRO A 47 -7.71 2.36 18.78
CA PRO A 47 -8.85 3.28 18.64
C PRO A 47 -8.46 4.76 18.71
N GLY A 48 -7.22 5.08 19.06
CA GLY A 48 -6.74 6.45 19.21
C GLY A 48 -7.46 7.17 20.35
N LYS A 49 -7.17 8.46 20.52
CA LYS A 49 -7.94 9.34 21.40
C LYS A 49 -8.98 10.05 20.55
N ALA A 50 -10.25 9.93 20.93
CA ALA A 50 -11.29 10.78 20.36
C ALA A 50 -11.08 12.21 20.88
N VAL A 51 -10.98 13.17 19.97
CA VAL A 51 -10.89 14.60 20.27
C VAL A 51 -12.03 15.35 19.58
N PRO A 52 -12.52 16.47 20.14
CA PRO A 52 -13.49 17.33 19.47
C PRO A 52 -12.98 17.81 18.11
N PHE A 53 -13.90 17.99 17.15
CA PHE A 53 -13.56 18.43 15.79
C PHE A 53 -12.71 19.71 15.75
N ALA A 54 -13.06 20.70 16.57
CA ALA A 54 -12.35 21.97 16.64
C ALA A 54 -10.89 21.81 17.14
N GLU A 55 -10.66 20.90 18.09
CA GLU A 55 -9.32 20.58 18.60
C GLU A 55 -8.49 19.91 17.51
N ALA A 56 -9.06 18.92 16.80
CA ALA A 56 -8.37 18.22 15.72
C ALA A 56 -7.93 19.17 14.58
N PHE A 57 -8.81 20.09 14.16
CA PHE A 57 -8.48 21.02 13.07
C PHE A 57 -7.40 22.03 13.48
N ALA A 58 -7.48 22.57 14.70
CA ALA A 58 -6.47 23.48 15.22
C ALA A 58 -5.08 22.81 15.29
N GLU A 59 -5.01 21.53 15.67
CA GLU A 59 -3.75 20.77 15.68
C GLU A 59 -3.17 20.57 14.26
N VAL A 60 -4.02 20.26 13.28
CA VAL A 60 -3.60 20.07 11.88
C VAL A 60 -3.07 21.38 11.27
N GLU A 61 -3.80 22.48 11.45
CA GLU A 61 -3.39 23.80 10.95
C GLU A 61 -2.07 24.25 11.58
N ALA A 62 -1.94 24.13 12.91
CA ALA A 62 -0.70 24.47 13.61
C ALA A 62 0.49 23.60 13.17
N HIS A 63 0.25 22.35 12.73
CA HIS A 63 1.32 21.52 12.18
C HIS A 63 1.75 21.97 10.78
N HIS A 64 0.79 22.33 9.92
CA HIS A 64 1.09 22.87 8.58
C HIS A 64 1.86 24.18 8.64
N ASP A 65 1.46 25.11 9.52
CA ASP A 65 2.14 26.39 9.67
C ASP A 65 3.61 26.21 10.09
N LYS A 66 3.89 25.25 11.00
CA LYS A 66 5.25 24.93 11.44
C LYS A 66 6.13 24.26 10.38
N GLN A 67 5.54 23.65 9.36
CA GLN A 67 6.28 23.00 8.27
C GLN A 67 6.62 24.00 7.14
N MET A 68 5.99 25.18 7.13
CA MET A 68 6.26 26.24 6.16
C MET A 68 7.32 27.27 6.64
N PHE A 69 7.96 27.04 7.79
CA PHE A 69 9.06 27.85 8.32
C PHE A 69 10.30 27.00 8.63
#